data_AF-A0A419RTN2-F1
#
_entry.id   AF-A0A419RTN2-F1
#
_cell.length_a   1.000
_cell.length_b   1.000
_cell.length_c   1.000
_cell.angle_alpha   90.00
_cell.angle_beta   90.00
_cell.angle_gamma   90.00
#
_symmetry.space_group_name_H-M   'P 1'
#
loop_
_entity.id
_entity.type
_entity.pdbx_description
1 polymer ?
#
loop_
_entity_poly.entity_id
_entity_poly.type
_entity_poly.pdbx_seq_one_letter_code
_entity_poly.pdbx_strand_id
1 'polypeptide(L)'
;MSNETAIYLFRPDRLPTRQSFVAAETREAERLVRAVEVLEEERRELAQFQSDLTVGDETNCGLVIEIRGPLAEIAVPVNRHAPSGAGTFWSRIDRLAPPYTSVCSFGL
;
A
#
# COMPACT_ATOMS: atom_id res chain seq x y z
N MET A 1 15.36 23.44 -40.67
CA MET A 1 14.25 22.68 -40.04
C MET A 1 14.04 21.43 -40.88
N SER A 2 14.37 20.26 -40.34
CA SER A 2 14.25 18.96 -41.04
C SER A 2 12.84 18.42 -40.81
N ASN A 3 12.09 18.19 -41.89
CA ASN A 3 10.80 17.47 -41.84
C ASN A 3 11.09 15.97 -41.94
N GLU A 4 11.17 15.29 -40.81
CA GLU A 4 11.23 13.83 -40.76
C GLU A 4 9.81 13.27 -40.87
N THR A 5 9.49 12.71 -42.04
CA THR A 5 8.27 11.95 -42.26
C THR A 5 8.51 10.49 -41.84
N ALA A 6 7.91 10.08 -40.73
CA ALA A 6 7.97 8.68 -40.29
C ALA A 6 7.11 7.80 -41.23
N ILE A 7 7.74 6.84 -41.91
CA ILE A 7 7.06 5.82 -42.72
C ILE A 7 6.88 4.57 -41.86
N TYR A 8 5.64 4.24 -41.50
CA TYR A 8 5.33 2.98 -40.83
C TYR A 8 5.23 1.85 -41.86
N LEU A 9 6.25 0.99 -41.93
CA LEU A 9 6.20 -0.25 -42.71
C LEU A 9 5.33 -1.28 -41.98
N PHE A 10 4.10 -1.48 -42.45
CA PHE A 10 3.23 -2.54 -41.96
C PHE A 10 3.84 -3.92 -42.29
N ARG A 11 4.09 -4.73 -41.25
CA ARG A 11 4.72 -6.05 -41.32
C ARG A 11 3.69 -7.13 -40.95
N PRO A 12 2.99 -7.72 -41.93
CA PRO A 12 1.93 -8.71 -41.66
C PRO A 12 2.47 -9.99 -40.99
N ASP A 13 3.74 -10.28 -41.18
CA ASP A 13 4.52 -11.35 -40.53
C ASP A 13 4.70 -11.17 -39.02
N ARG A 14 4.44 -9.96 -38.50
CA ARG A 14 4.49 -9.64 -37.06
C ARG A 14 3.11 -9.51 -36.43
N LEU A 15 2.05 -9.83 -37.15
CA LEU A 15 0.72 -9.81 -36.57
C LEU A 15 0.59 -10.96 -35.55
N PRO A 16 0.17 -10.66 -34.31
CA PRO A 16 -0.02 -11.68 -33.31
C PRO A 16 -1.04 -12.71 -33.81
N THR A 17 -0.66 -13.99 -33.74
CA THR A 17 -1.57 -15.10 -34.02
C THR A 17 -2.59 -15.26 -32.89
N ARG A 18 -3.73 -15.92 -33.14
CA ARG A 18 -4.71 -16.23 -32.08
C ARG A 18 -4.07 -16.90 -30.87
N GLN A 19 -3.12 -17.82 -31.08
CA GLN A 19 -2.38 -18.46 -29.99
C GLN A 19 -1.55 -17.47 -29.18
N SER A 20 -0.91 -16.49 -29.83
CA SER A 20 -0.15 -15.45 -29.12
C SER A 20 -1.02 -14.50 -28.31
N PHE A 21 -2.25 -14.23 -28.76
CA PHE A 21 -3.26 -13.47 -28.00
C PHE A 21 -3.71 -14.25 -26.76
N VAL A 22 -4.09 -15.52 -26.91
CA VAL A 22 -4.49 -16.37 -25.78
C VAL A 22 -3.33 -16.54 -24.79
N ALA A 23 -2.10 -16.70 -25.27
CA ALA A 23 -0.91 -16.77 -24.42
C ALA A 23 -0.57 -15.43 -23.73
N ALA A 24 -0.95 -14.29 -24.30
CA ALA A 24 -0.81 -12.98 -23.65
C ALA A 24 -1.89 -12.78 -22.57
N GLU A 25 -3.13 -13.13 -22.89
CA GLU A 25 -4.28 -13.03 -21.98
C GLU A 25 -4.13 -13.92 -20.75
N THR A 26 -3.67 -15.17 -20.93
CA THR A 26 -3.37 -16.09 -19.81
C THR A 26 -2.26 -15.56 -18.91
N ARG A 27 -1.17 -15.03 -19.47
CA ARG A 27 -0.09 -14.40 -18.68
C ARG A 27 -0.58 -13.18 -17.92
N GLU A 28 -1.48 -12.39 -18.51
CA GLU A 28 -2.05 -11.23 -17.82
C GLU A 28 -3.01 -11.65 -16.71
N ALA A 29 -3.84 -12.66 -16.95
CA ALA A 29 -4.70 -13.25 -15.92
C ALA A 29 -3.87 -13.80 -14.75
N GLU A 30 -2.77 -14.53 -15.02
CA GLU A 30 -1.86 -15.02 -13.98
C GLU A 30 -1.20 -13.89 -13.18
N ARG A 31 -0.86 -12.77 -13.83
CA ARG A 31 -0.32 -11.59 -13.14
C ARG A 31 -1.35 -10.98 -12.20
N LEU A 32 -2.60 -10.84 -12.67
CA LEU A 32 -3.69 -10.31 -11.86
C LEU A 32 -3.98 -11.21 -10.65
N VAL A 33 -4.01 -12.54 -10.85
CA VAL A 33 -4.18 -13.50 -9.74
C VAL A 33 -3.08 -13.34 -8.71
N ARG A 34 -1.81 -13.32 -9.14
CA ARG A 34 -0.68 -13.11 -8.22
C ARG A 34 -0.74 -11.76 -7.51
N ALA A 35 -1.15 -10.70 -8.19
CA ALA A 35 -1.30 -9.38 -7.57
C ALA A 35 -2.39 -9.39 -6.49
N VAL A 36 -3.52 -10.09 -6.72
CA VAL A 36 -4.59 -10.24 -5.74
C VAL A 36 -4.12 -11.05 -4.53
N GLU A 37 -3.40 -12.16 -4.75
CA GLU A 37 -2.86 -12.98 -3.66
C GLU A 37 -1.93 -12.18 -2.74
N VAL A 38 -1.03 -11.38 -3.30
CA VAL A 38 -0.12 -10.50 -2.54
C VAL A 38 -0.91 -9.48 -1.71
N LEU A 39 -1.91 -8.82 -2.31
CA LEU A 39 -2.73 -7.84 -1.60
C LEU A 39 -3.55 -8.48 -0.47
N GLU A 40 -4.02 -9.70 -0.65
CA GLU A 40 -4.73 -10.44 0.40
C GLU A 40 -3.81 -10.82 1.56
N GLU A 41 -2.56 -11.20 1.27
CA GLU A 41 -1.54 -11.52 2.27
C GLU A 41 -1.18 -10.26 3.08
N GLU A 42 -0.87 -9.15 2.43
CA GLU A 42 -0.61 -7.86 3.10
C GLU A 42 -1.79 -7.43 3.99
N ARG A 43 -3.02 -7.66 3.53
CA ARG A 43 -4.21 -7.34 4.33
C ARG A 43 -4.34 -8.22 5.56
N ARG A 44 -3.96 -9.51 5.48
CA ARG A 44 -3.98 -10.43 6.63
C ARG A 44 -2.92 -10.03 7.65
N GLU A 45 -1.71 -9.73 7.20
CA GLU A 45 -0.63 -9.27 8.07
C GLU A 45 -0.99 -7.97 8.79
N LEU A 46 -1.57 -7.02 8.06
CA LEU A 46 -2.05 -5.77 8.66
C LEU A 46 -3.16 -6.01 9.69
N ALA A 47 -4.14 -6.86 9.36
CA ALA A 47 -5.21 -7.20 10.28
C ALA A 47 -4.69 -7.89 11.55
N GLN A 48 -3.68 -8.76 11.41
CA GLN A 48 -3.03 -9.41 12.54
C GLN A 48 -2.27 -8.41 13.41
N PHE A 49 -1.49 -7.52 12.80
CA PHE A 49 -0.84 -6.43 13.52
C PHE A 49 -1.86 -5.59 14.32
N GLN A 50 -2.99 -5.27 13.71
CA GLN A 50 -4.05 -4.47 14.34
C GLN A 50 -4.75 -5.22 15.48
N SER A 51 -4.95 -6.54 15.37
CA SER A 51 -5.53 -7.34 16.46
C SER A 51 -4.57 -7.52 17.63
N ASP A 52 -3.28 -7.60 17.33
CA ASP A 52 -2.23 -7.89 18.31
C ASP A 52 -1.63 -6.61 18.91
N LEU A 53 -2.13 -5.44 18.51
CA LEU A 53 -1.64 -4.14 18.96
C LEU A 53 -1.86 -3.96 20.46
N THR A 54 -0.78 -3.60 21.15
CA THR A 54 -0.75 -3.38 22.61
C THR A 54 -0.05 -2.06 22.97
N VAL A 55 -0.23 -1.64 24.22
CA VAL A 55 0.49 -0.48 24.77
C VAL A 55 1.99 -0.79 24.83
N GLY A 56 2.80 0.11 24.29
CA GLY A 56 4.24 -0.05 24.15
C GLY A 56 4.70 -0.47 22.74
N ASP A 57 3.77 -0.83 21.86
CA ASP A 57 4.12 -1.17 20.48
C ASP A 57 4.45 0.07 19.66
N GLU A 58 5.41 -0.07 18.73
CA GLU A 58 5.71 0.95 17.73
C GLU A 58 4.83 0.77 16.49
N THR A 59 4.32 1.89 15.99
CA THR A 59 3.48 1.96 14.79
C THR A 59 4.13 2.86 13.74
N ASN A 60 3.54 2.91 12.56
CA ASN A 60 3.86 3.89 11.52
C ASN A 60 3.76 5.35 12.01
N CYS A 61 3.00 5.62 13.07
CA CYS A 61 2.77 6.95 13.63
C CYS A 61 3.59 7.27 14.88
N GLY A 62 4.10 6.26 15.60
CA GLY A 62 4.79 6.43 16.87
C GLY A 62 4.47 5.32 17.87
N LEU A 63 4.75 5.58 19.15
CA LEU A 63 4.57 4.61 20.23
C LEU A 63 3.12 4.60 20.72
N VAL A 64 2.50 3.43 20.86
CA VAL A 64 1.20 3.30 21.52
C VAL A 64 1.37 3.52 23.02
N ILE A 65 0.66 4.51 23.58
CA ILE A 65 0.70 4.81 25.02
C ILE A 65 -0.59 4.44 25.75
N GLU A 66 -1.72 4.35 25.04
CA GLU A 66 -3.00 3.91 25.61
C GLU A 66 -3.87 3.26 24.53
N ILE A 67 -4.72 2.28 24.91
CA ILE A 67 -5.75 1.70 24.04
C ILE A 67 -7.11 1.77 24.73
N ARG A 68 -8.11 2.30 24.01
CA ARG A 68 -9.52 2.39 24.43
C ARG A 68 -10.44 1.92 23.32
N GLY A 69 -10.80 0.64 23.35
CA GLY A 69 -11.65 0.03 22.34
C GLY A 69 -11.00 0.09 20.95
N PRO A 70 -11.66 0.65 19.92
CA PRO A 70 -11.08 0.75 18.58
C PRO A 70 -10.06 1.90 18.41
N LEU A 71 -9.76 2.63 19.49
CA LEU A 71 -8.87 3.78 19.48
C LEU A 71 -7.58 3.48 20.25
N ALA A 72 -6.48 4.01 19.75
CA ALA A 72 -5.19 4.01 20.42
C ALA A 72 -4.67 5.46 20.50
N GLU A 73 -4.13 5.83 21.66
CA GLU A 73 -3.37 7.05 21.82
C GLU A 73 -1.91 6.78 21.43
N ILE A 74 -1.38 7.63 20.56
CA ILE A 74 -0.05 7.51 19.99
C ILE A 74 0.79 8.70 20.43
N ALA A 75 1.97 8.43 20.98
CA ALA A 75 3.00 9.44 21.18
C ALA A 75 3.72 9.72 19.85
N VAL A 76 3.64 10.97 19.40
CA VAL A 76 4.27 11.44 18.16
C VAL A 76 5.78 11.48 18.38
N PRO A 77 6.58 10.84 17.53
CA PRO A 77 8.03 10.90 17.66
C PRO A 77 8.52 12.33 17.44
N VAL A 78 9.59 12.72 18.15
CA VAL A 78 10.13 14.10 18.19
C VAL A 78 10.52 14.69 16.84
N ASN A 79 10.73 13.86 15.82
CA ASN A 79 11.02 14.27 14.46
C ASN A 79 9.76 14.54 13.60
N ARG A 80 8.56 14.43 14.19
CA ARG A 80 7.28 14.65 13.53
C ARG A 80 6.40 15.56 14.39
N HIS A 81 5.47 16.26 13.74
CA HIS A 81 4.49 17.08 14.41
C HIS A 81 3.09 16.60 14.03
N ALA A 82 2.24 16.35 15.04
CA ALA A 82 0.81 16.23 14.77
C ALA A 82 0.29 17.55 14.19
N PRO A 83 -0.79 17.54 13.38
CA PRO A 83 -1.40 18.74 12.84
C PRO A 83 -1.81 19.77 13.91
N SER A 84 -2.14 19.31 15.12
CA SER A 84 -2.47 20.16 16.27
C SER A 84 -1.25 20.72 17.01
N GLY A 85 -0.03 20.28 16.69
CA GLY A 85 1.19 20.56 17.45
C GLY A 85 1.31 19.76 18.76
N ALA A 86 0.35 18.89 19.06
CA ALA A 86 0.39 18.04 20.26
C ALA A 86 1.45 16.92 20.13
N GLY A 87 2.04 16.54 21.26
CA GLY A 87 2.98 15.41 21.35
C GLY A 87 2.28 14.04 21.35
N THR A 88 0.97 14.00 21.49
CA THR A 88 0.15 12.78 21.40
C THR A 88 -1.10 13.04 20.56
N PHE A 89 -1.69 11.98 20.01
CA PHE A 89 -2.99 12.04 19.37
C PHE A 89 -3.71 10.69 19.43
N TRP A 90 -5.04 10.72 19.35
CA TRP A 90 -5.86 9.52 19.24
C TRP A 90 -6.05 9.13 17.77
N SER A 91 -5.82 7.86 17.47
CA SER A 91 -6.03 7.25 16.16
C SER A 91 -6.92 6.03 16.28
N ARG A 92 -7.59 5.65 15.19
CA ARG A 92 -8.22 4.34 15.10
C ARG A 92 -7.17 3.27 14.84
N ILE A 93 -7.32 2.12 15.48
CA ILE A 93 -6.41 0.98 15.33
C ILE A 93 -6.35 0.52 13.86
N ASP A 94 -7.47 0.54 13.15
CA ASP A 94 -7.54 0.14 11.74
C ASP A 94 -6.78 1.06 10.76
N ARG A 95 -6.33 2.23 11.22
CA ARG A 95 -5.46 3.14 10.46
C ARG A 95 -3.98 3.02 10.83
N LEU A 96 -3.67 2.23 11.85
CA LEU A 96 -2.30 1.97 12.27
C LEU A 96 -1.74 0.81 11.46
N ALA A 97 -0.45 0.90 11.19
CA ALA A 97 0.32 -0.10 10.48
C ALA A 97 1.67 -0.32 11.17
N PRO A 98 2.39 -1.41 10.85
CA PRO A 98 3.73 -1.63 11.37
C PRO A 98 4.68 -0.47 11.02
N PRO A 99 5.74 -0.26 11.81
CA PRO A 99 6.70 0.81 11.53
C PRO A 99 7.30 0.66 10.13
N TYR A 100 7.56 1.79 9.47
CA TYR A 100 8.15 1.89 8.12
C TYR A 100 7.34 1.31 6.95
N THR A 101 6.14 0.78 7.19
CA THR A 101 5.31 0.21 6.11
C THR A 101 4.42 1.23 5.41
N SER A 102 4.05 2.31 6.09
CA SER A 102 3.17 3.35 5.55
C SER A 102 3.46 4.73 6.13
N VAL A 103 2.97 5.77 5.45
CA VAL A 103 2.99 7.13 5.97
C VAL A 103 1.93 7.25 7.07
N CYS A 104 2.29 7.87 8.19
CA CYS A 104 1.34 8.13 9.26
C CYS A 104 0.18 9.02 8.76
N SER A 105 -1.05 8.57 8.98
CA SER A 105 -2.25 9.36 8.74
C SER A 105 -2.80 9.86 10.07
N PHE A 106 -2.92 11.18 10.22
CA PHE A 106 -3.45 11.79 11.43
C PHE A 106 -4.97 11.95 11.33
N GLY A 107 -5.70 11.51 12.35
CA GLY A 107 -7.15 11.72 12.49
C GLY A 107 -7.94 10.47 12.85
N LEU A 108 -9.16 10.71 13.37
CA LEU A 108 -10.17 9.68 13.67
C LEU A 108 -10.87 9.18 12.41
#